data_AF-A0A1T4QS63-F1
#
_entry.id   AF-A0A1T4QS63-F1
#
_cell.length_a   1.000
_cell.length_b   1.000
_cell.length_c   1.000
_cell.angle_alpha   90.00
_cell.angle_beta   90.00
_cell.angle_gamma   90.00
#
_symmetry.space_group_name_H-M   'P 1'
#
loop_
_entity.id
_entity.type
_entity.pdbx_description
1 polymer ?
#
loop_
_entity_poly.entity_id
_entity_poly.type
_entity_poly.pdbx_seq_one_letter_code
_entity_poly.pdbx_strand_id
1 'polypeptide(L)'
;MDTTKKTGDIEKDSLELVLEEFTDEQKLHTKTVDDLVKAVNGLSGKFIEFEEKLGKLKEIDILTDTKPMQEIVKKGIIDMKLTVAAQPKNVTRKFQLLLFPEQDAKLFYRVVFGRWFLWLVVMLLLTNLYKFSIHWSENRKEIKLQQLENNRIKKAWNTLYSQQGKGIKRLMDSAYNKSGRPE
;
A
#
# COMPACT_ATOMS: atom_id res chain seq x y z
N MET A 1 40.52 -24.86 63.36
CA MET A 1 40.28 -23.56 64.03
C MET A 1 40.82 -22.39 63.21
N ASP A 2 40.87 -22.49 61.87
CA ASP A 2 41.49 -21.46 61.00
C ASP A 2 40.58 -20.92 59.88
N THR A 3 39.42 -21.52 59.62
CA THR A 3 38.54 -21.07 58.53
C THR A 3 37.65 -19.89 58.93
N THR A 4 37.12 -19.87 60.15
CA THR A 4 36.24 -18.79 60.65
C THR A 4 36.97 -17.46 60.91
N LYS A 5 38.26 -17.51 61.28
CA LYS A 5 39.06 -16.29 61.48
C LYS A 5 39.38 -15.60 60.15
N LYS A 6 39.58 -16.39 59.09
CA LYS A 6 39.89 -15.92 57.73
C LYS A 6 38.67 -15.27 57.06
N THR A 7 37.45 -15.78 57.31
CA THR A 7 36.22 -15.20 56.77
C THR A 7 35.90 -13.84 57.38
N GLY A 8 36.12 -13.66 58.70
CA GLY A 8 35.86 -12.39 59.39
C GLY A 8 36.83 -11.27 59.02
N ASP A 9 38.08 -11.58 58.66
CA ASP A 9 39.01 -10.58 58.13
C ASP A 9 38.64 -10.16 56.70
N ILE A 10 38.22 -11.10 55.85
CA ILE A 10 37.76 -10.80 54.48
C ILE A 10 36.51 -9.90 54.49
N GLU A 11 35.57 -10.14 55.41
CA GLU A 11 34.37 -9.31 55.56
C GLU A 11 34.69 -7.89 56.06
N LYS A 12 35.69 -7.74 56.94
CA LYS A 12 36.16 -6.43 57.40
C LYS A 12 36.87 -5.67 56.31
N ASP A 13 37.78 -6.31 55.58
CA ASP A 13 38.48 -5.70 54.46
C ASP A 13 37.50 -5.29 53.35
N SER A 14 36.46 -6.09 53.10
CA SER A 14 35.39 -5.75 52.16
C SER A 14 34.54 -4.57 52.65
N LEU A 15 34.25 -4.48 53.95
CA LEU A 15 33.48 -3.38 54.51
C LEU A 15 34.29 -2.08 54.51
N GLU A 16 35.58 -2.16 54.81
CA GLU A 16 36.52 -1.03 54.76
C GLU A 16 36.65 -0.49 53.34
N LEU A 17 36.77 -1.36 52.33
CA LEU A 17 36.79 -0.98 50.92
C LEU A 17 35.51 -0.23 50.50
N VAL A 18 34.34 -0.74 50.89
CA VAL A 18 33.04 -0.12 50.56
C VAL A 18 32.88 1.24 51.26
N LEU A 19 33.37 1.37 52.50
CA LEU A 19 33.34 2.64 53.23
C LEU A 19 34.29 3.67 52.63
N GLU A 20 35.46 3.23 52.16
CA GLU A 20 36.42 4.08 51.45
C GLU A 20 35.84 4.56 50.11
N GLU A 21 35.28 3.64 49.31
CA GLU A 21 34.63 3.96 48.03
C GLU A 21 33.45 4.91 48.23
N PHE A 22 32.59 4.67 49.23
CA PHE A 22 31.48 5.56 49.56
C PHE A 22 31.95 6.95 49.99
N THR A 23 33.04 7.03 50.76
CA THR A 23 33.62 8.31 51.20
C THR A 23 34.17 9.11 50.02
N ASP A 24 34.82 8.43 49.08
CA ASP A 24 35.37 9.07 47.89
C ASP A 24 34.29 9.47 46.89
N GLU A 25 33.24 8.66 46.72
CA GLU A 25 32.04 9.05 45.98
C GLU A 25 31.36 10.28 46.61
N GLN A 26 31.25 10.35 47.93
CA GLN A 26 30.65 11.49 48.62
C GLN A 26 31.47 12.77 48.43
N LYS A 27 32.80 12.69 48.45
CA LYS A 27 33.69 13.83 48.14
C LYS A 27 33.53 14.28 46.69
N LEU A 28 33.46 13.33 45.74
CA LEU A 28 33.25 13.63 44.33
C LEU A 28 31.92 14.35 44.13
N HIS A 29 30.84 13.82 44.71
CA HIS A 29 29.50 14.38 44.63
C HIS A 29 29.45 15.81 45.21
N THR A 30 30.12 16.04 46.33
CA THR A 30 30.21 17.38 46.95
C THR A 30 30.90 18.38 46.01
N LYS A 31 31.98 17.98 45.33
CA LYS A 31 32.65 18.83 44.32
C LYS A 31 31.74 19.13 43.14
N THR A 32 31.02 18.13 42.62
CA THR A 32 30.07 18.33 41.50
C THR A 32 28.95 19.30 41.87
N VAL A 33 28.44 19.23 43.10
CA VAL A 33 27.44 20.19 43.60
C VAL A 33 28.02 21.60 43.69
N ASP A 34 29.24 21.77 44.19
CA ASP A 34 29.90 23.07 44.26
C ASP A 34 30.13 23.68 42.86
N ASP A 35 30.57 22.88 41.89
CA ASP A 35 30.76 23.32 40.51
C ASP A 35 29.43 23.69 39.83
N LEU A 36 28.35 22.94 40.11
CA LEU A 36 27.01 23.27 39.63
C LEU A 36 26.53 24.61 40.20
N VAL A 37 26.73 24.85 41.50
CA VAL A 37 26.38 26.11 42.15
C VAL A 37 27.16 27.28 41.54
N LYS A 38 28.46 27.11 41.26
CA LYS A 38 29.26 28.12 40.56
C LYS A 38 28.73 28.40 39.14
N ALA A 39 28.36 27.37 38.39
CA ALA A 39 27.82 27.53 37.05
C ALA A 39 26.47 28.27 37.06
N VAL A 40 25.57 27.93 37.99
CA VAL A 40 24.27 28.60 38.16
C VAL A 40 24.46 30.06 38.57
N ASN A 41 25.36 30.35 39.52
CA ASN A 41 25.67 31.72 39.93
C ASN A 41 26.27 32.53 38.76
N GLY A 42 27.15 31.91 37.96
CA GLY A 42 27.69 32.54 36.76
C GLY A 42 26.63 32.84 35.69
N LEU A 43 25.66 31.94 35.51
CA LEU A 43 24.54 32.14 34.59
C LEU A 43 23.59 33.23 35.08
N SER A 44 23.29 33.25 36.38
CA SER A 44 22.49 34.29 37.03
C SER A 44 23.12 35.67 36.85
N GLY A 45 24.44 35.79 37.04
CA GLY A 45 25.17 37.04 36.78
C GLY A 45 25.06 37.52 35.33
N LYS A 46 25.20 36.61 34.36
CA LYS A 46 25.02 36.93 32.93
C LYS A 46 23.58 37.33 32.60
N PHE A 47 22.60 36.72 33.26
CA PHE A 47 21.19 37.05 33.07
C PHE A 47 20.87 38.46 33.58
N ILE A 48 21.38 38.82 34.76
CA ILE A 48 21.26 40.19 35.31
C ILE A 48 21.94 41.20 34.39
N GLU A 49 23.14 40.91 33.87
CA GLU A 49 23.83 41.78 32.90
C GLU A 49 23.01 41.96 31.61
N PHE A 50 22.32 40.89 31.16
CA PHE A 50 21.45 40.95 30.00
C PHE A 50 20.18 41.78 30.26
N GLU A 51 19.58 41.62 31.43
CA GLU A 51 18.42 42.39 31.87
C GLU A 51 18.76 43.89 32.01
N GLU A 52 19.93 44.23 32.56
CA GLU A 52 20.41 45.62 32.60
C GLU A 52 20.62 46.20 31.19
N LYS A 53 21.18 45.42 30.25
CA LYS A 53 21.36 45.87 28.86
C LYS A 53 20.02 46.08 28.17
N LEU A 54 19.01 45.23 28.43
CA LEU A 54 17.65 45.41 27.92
C LEU A 54 16.93 46.59 28.59
N GLY A 55 17.14 46.81 29.88
CA GLY A 55 16.62 47.96 30.62
C GLY A 55 17.18 49.29 30.08
N LYS A 56 18.47 49.34 29.76
CA LYS A 56 19.13 50.51 29.13
C LYS A 56 18.69 50.75 27.67
N LEU A 57 18.15 49.74 27.00
CA LEU A 57 17.58 49.85 25.65
C LEU A 57 16.17 50.47 25.63
N LYS A 58 15.58 50.70 26.80
CA LYS A 58 14.22 51.22 26.94
C LYS A 58 14.21 52.73 27.18
N GLU A 59 14.83 53.50 26.28
CA GLU A 59 14.59 54.94 26.11
C GLU A 59 15.35 55.48 24.87
N ILE A 60 15.03 54.95 23.69
CA ILE A 60 15.11 55.79 22.49
C ILE A 60 13.77 55.67 21.80
N ASP A 61 12.84 56.50 22.26
CA ASP A 61 11.58 56.78 21.59
C ASP A 61 11.92 57.60 20.32
N ILE A 62 12.53 56.94 19.32
CA ILE A 62 12.55 57.51 17.97
C ILE A 62 11.14 57.32 17.46
N LEU A 63 10.32 58.34 17.69
CA LEU A 63 9.05 58.55 17.01
C LEU A 63 9.31 58.85 15.52
N THR A 64 9.95 57.94 14.79
CA THR A 64 10.02 58.00 13.34
C THR A 64 8.69 57.52 12.81
N ASP A 65 7.92 58.45 12.24
CA ASP A 65 6.65 58.18 11.59
C ASP A 65 6.81 57.00 10.61
N THR A 66 6.26 55.84 10.98
CA THR A 66 6.34 54.60 10.22
C THR A 66 5.27 54.52 9.12
N LYS A 67 4.36 55.50 9.05
CA LYS A 67 3.34 55.62 8.00
C LYS A 67 3.93 55.62 6.57
N PRO A 68 4.96 56.43 6.23
CA PRO A 68 5.54 56.42 4.89
C PRO A 68 6.14 55.06 4.51
N MET A 69 6.79 54.36 5.45
CA MET A 69 7.32 53.02 5.17
C MET A 69 6.22 51.98 4.96
N GLN A 70 5.13 52.05 5.74
CA GLN A 70 3.99 51.16 5.52
C GLN A 70 3.31 51.41 4.17
N GLU A 71 3.20 52.65 3.72
CA GLU A 71 2.66 52.98 2.40
C GLU A 71 3.56 52.50 1.26
N ILE A 72 4.88 52.65 1.38
CA ILE A 72 5.84 52.16 0.38
C ILE A 72 5.76 50.63 0.27
N VAL A 73 5.68 49.91 1.40
CA VAL A 73 5.55 48.45 1.40
C VAL A 73 4.21 48.01 0.81
N LYS A 74 3.10 48.66 1.18
CA LYS A 74 1.79 48.38 0.60
C LYS A 74 1.76 48.62 -0.90
N LYS A 75 2.38 49.71 -1.37
CA LYS A 75 2.49 50.03 -2.80
C LYS A 75 3.34 48.98 -3.53
N GLY A 76 4.48 48.58 -2.98
CA GLY A 76 5.33 47.54 -3.55
C GLY A 76 4.62 46.17 -3.67
N ILE A 77 3.81 45.80 -2.68
CA ILE A 77 3.01 44.57 -2.72
C ILE A 77 1.93 44.64 -3.82
N ILE A 78 1.27 45.79 -3.98
CA ILE A 78 0.24 45.99 -5.01
C ILE A 78 0.87 45.96 -6.41
N ASP A 79 2.00 46.63 -6.61
CA ASP A 79 2.72 46.66 -7.90
C ASP A 79 3.25 45.26 -8.26
N MET A 80 3.73 44.50 -7.28
CA MET A 80 4.17 43.11 -7.48
C MET A 80 2.99 42.21 -7.85
N LYS A 81 1.83 42.37 -7.20
CA LYS A 81 0.61 41.62 -7.54
C LYS A 81 0.09 41.96 -8.94
N LEU A 82 0.16 43.24 -9.34
CA LEU A 82 -0.18 43.69 -10.69
C LEU A 82 0.80 43.14 -11.73
N THR A 83 2.09 43.13 -11.43
CA THR A 83 3.13 42.58 -12.32
C THR A 83 2.97 41.06 -12.49
N VAL A 84 2.64 40.34 -11.42
CA VAL A 84 2.34 38.89 -11.47
C VAL A 84 1.03 38.60 -12.21
N ALA A 85 0.03 39.49 -12.11
CA ALA A 85 -1.22 39.37 -12.86
C ALA A 85 -1.06 39.73 -14.35
N ALA A 86 -0.16 40.66 -14.66
CA ALA A 86 0.16 41.10 -16.03
C ALA A 86 1.14 40.16 -16.74
N GLN A 87 1.90 39.33 -16.01
CA GLN A 87 2.66 38.26 -16.61
C GLN A 87 1.70 37.31 -17.33
N PRO A 88 1.90 37.04 -18.64
CA PRO A 88 1.12 36.02 -19.33
C PRO A 88 1.44 34.69 -18.65
N LYS A 89 0.52 34.21 -17.80
CA LYS A 89 0.61 32.86 -17.23
C LYS A 89 0.79 31.92 -18.41
N ASN A 90 1.95 31.27 -18.50
CA ASN A 90 2.18 30.20 -19.45
C ASN A 90 1.17 29.10 -19.10
N VAL A 91 0.01 29.14 -19.76
CA VAL A 91 -0.98 28.07 -19.76
C VAL A 91 -0.32 26.93 -20.52
N THR A 92 0.50 26.18 -19.81
CA THR A 92 0.96 24.87 -20.24
C THR A 92 -0.29 24.00 -20.25
N ARG A 93 -0.96 23.95 -21.41
CA ARG A 93 -2.00 22.96 -21.66
C ARG A 93 -1.36 21.59 -21.52
N LYS A 94 -1.46 21.01 -20.33
CA LYS A 94 -1.15 19.60 -20.10
C LYS A 94 -2.26 18.82 -20.80
N PHE A 95 -2.02 18.39 -22.03
CA PHE A 95 -2.79 17.33 -22.67
C PHE A 95 -2.45 16.03 -21.96
N GLN A 96 -2.96 15.85 -20.75
CA GLN A 96 -3.03 14.54 -20.16
C GLN A 96 -4.30 13.89 -20.70
N LEU A 97 -4.15 12.78 -21.41
CA LEU A 97 -5.27 11.88 -21.70
C LEU A 97 -5.66 11.17 -20.38
N LEU A 98 -6.12 11.96 -19.42
CA LEU A 98 -6.72 11.47 -18.19
C LEU A 98 -8.08 10.94 -18.63
N LEU A 99 -8.26 9.62 -18.59
CA LEU A 99 -9.53 8.98 -18.92
C LEU A 99 -10.70 9.50 -18.03
N PHE A 100 -10.40 10.29 -16.96
CA PHE A 100 -11.33 10.86 -15.99
C PHE A 100 -10.81 12.19 -15.39
N PRO A 101 -11.70 13.07 -14.86
CA PRO A 101 -11.31 14.35 -14.23
C PRO A 101 -10.49 14.18 -12.93
N GLU A 102 -9.55 15.09 -12.65
CA GLU A 102 -8.72 15.09 -11.42
C GLU A 102 -9.54 15.31 -10.13
N GLN A 103 -10.67 16.03 -10.22
CA GLN A 103 -11.60 16.21 -9.12
C GLN A 103 -12.62 15.06 -9.12
N ASP A 104 -12.76 14.36 -7.99
CA ASP A 104 -13.71 13.25 -7.74
C ASP A 104 -13.48 11.92 -8.47
N ALA A 105 -12.24 11.61 -8.86
CA ALA A 105 -11.87 10.31 -9.44
C ALA A 105 -12.33 9.10 -8.60
N LYS A 106 -12.33 9.23 -7.26
CA LYS A 106 -12.73 8.15 -6.33
C LYS A 106 -14.23 7.82 -6.39
N LEU A 107 -15.08 8.84 -6.54
CA LEU A 107 -16.54 8.67 -6.67
C LEU A 107 -16.89 8.07 -8.03
N PHE A 108 -16.25 8.54 -9.09
CA PHE A 108 -16.43 7.99 -10.44
C PHE A 108 -15.99 6.53 -10.53
N TYR A 109 -14.82 6.17 -9.98
CA TYR A 109 -14.35 4.78 -9.98
C TYR A 109 -15.33 3.86 -9.23
N ARG A 110 -15.85 4.30 -8.09
CA ARG A 110 -16.82 3.53 -7.30
C ARG A 110 -18.12 3.27 -8.06
N VAL A 111 -18.62 4.24 -8.82
CA VAL A 111 -19.89 4.12 -9.56
C VAL A 111 -19.69 3.34 -10.86
N VAL A 112 -18.69 3.70 -11.67
CA VAL A 112 -18.45 3.11 -13.00
C VAL A 112 -17.90 1.69 -12.89
N PHE A 113 -16.86 1.47 -12.10
CA PHE A 113 -16.31 0.12 -11.92
C PHE A 113 -17.11 -0.74 -10.95
N GLY A 114 -17.88 -0.14 -10.04
CA GLY A 114 -18.72 -0.90 -9.11
C GLY A 114 -20.00 -1.41 -9.75
N ARG A 115 -20.88 -0.49 -10.19
CA ARG A 115 -22.23 -0.86 -10.65
C ARG A 115 -22.24 -1.14 -12.15
N TRP A 116 -21.76 -0.19 -12.96
CA TRP A 116 -21.90 -0.26 -14.43
C TRP A 116 -21.05 -1.35 -15.07
N PHE A 117 -19.78 -1.45 -14.68
CA PHE A 117 -18.89 -2.49 -15.19
C PHE A 117 -19.39 -3.90 -14.81
N LEU A 118 -19.90 -4.07 -13.60
CA LEU A 118 -20.48 -5.35 -13.17
C LEU A 118 -21.69 -5.73 -14.03
N TRP A 119 -22.59 -4.79 -14.31
CA TRP A 119 -23.71 -5.04 -15.24
C TRP A 119 -23.21 -5.44 -16.64
N LEU A 120 -22.14 -4.82 -17.14
CA LEU A 120 -21.55 -5.14 -18.45
C LEU A 120 -20.98 -6.57 -18.46
N VAL A 121 -20.22 -6.93 -17.42
CA VAL A 121 -19.66 -8.28 -17.25
C VAL A 121 -20.79 -9.33 -17.17
N VAL A 122 -21.84 -9.05 -16.40
CA VAL A 122 -23.01 -9.93 -16.29
C VAL A 122 -23.69 -10.09 -17.65
N MET A 123 -23.92 -9.01 -18.39
CA MET A 123 -24.55 -9.06 -19.71
C MET A 123 -23.72 -9.87 -20.73
N LEU A 124 -22.40 -9.69 -20.70
CA LEU A 124 -21.46 -10.43 -21.53
C LEU A 124 -21.46 -11.92 -21.18
N LEU A 125 -21.44 -12.25 -19.88
CA LEU A 125 -21.59 -13.61 -19.39
C LEU A 125 -22.91 -14.24 -19.88
N LEU A 126 -24.04 -13.56 -19.68
CA LEU A 126 -25.36 -14.06 -20.13
C LEU A 126 -25.37 -14.35 -21.62
N THR A 127 -24.80 -13.46 -22.44
CA THR A 127 -24.76 -13.64 -23.90
C THR A 127 -23.91 -14.85 -24.29
N ASN A 128 -22.75 -15.04 -23.65
CA ASN A 128 -21.89 -16.18 -23.90
C ASN A 128 -22.49 -17.49 -23.38
N LEU A 129 -23.11 -17.48 -22.20
CA LEU A 129 -23.84 -18.62 -21.64
C LEU A 129 -25.01 -19.01 -22.54
N TYR A 130 -25.74 -18.04 -23.08
CA TYR A 130 -26.85 -18.29 -24.01
C TYR A 130 -26.36 -18.98 -25.29
N LYS A 131 -25.31 -18.43 -25.94
CA LYS A 131 -24.70 -19.04 -27.14
C LYS A 131 -24.16 -20.44 -26.84
N PHE A 132 -23.45 -20.60 -25.73
CA PHE A 132 -22.93 -21.89 -25.30
C PHE A 132 -24.04 -22.90 -25.04
N SER A 133 -25.12 -22.48 -24.38
CA SER A 133 -26.26 -23.33 -24.07
C SER A 133 -26.96 -23.82 -25.33
N ILE A 134 -27.11 -22.97 -26.35
CA ILE A 134 -27.71 -23.36 -27.63
C ILE A 134 -26.83 -24.38 -28.34
N HIS A 135 -25.55 -24.07 -28.53
CA HIS A 135 -24.62 -24.99 -29.19
C HIS A 135 -24.50 -26.32 -28.46
N TRP A 136 -24.48 -26.30 -27.13
CA TRP A 136 -24.44 -27.54 -26.36
C TRP A 136 -25.70 -28.37 -26.53
N SER A 137 -26.86 -27.72 -26.55
CA SER A 137 -28.15 -28.38 -26.80
C SER A 137 -28.22 -28.98 -28.20
N GLU A 138 -27.80 -28.23 -29.22
CA GLU A 138 -27.76 -28.68 -30.63
C GLU A 138 -26.83 -29.87 -30.80
N ASN A 139 -25.58 -29.79 -30.32
CA ASN A 139 -24.64 -30.91 -30.37
C ASN A 139 -25.20 -32.16 -29.67
N ARG A 140 -25.85 -32.00 -28.51
CA ARG A 140 -26.49 -33.13 -27.82
C ARG A 140 -27.63 -33.74 -28.63
N LYS A 141 -28.41 -32.94 -29.34
CA LYS A 141 -29.50 -33.43 -30.21
C LYS A 141 -28.94 -34.20 -31.40
N GLU A 142 -27.92 -33.67 -32.06
CA GLU A 142 -27.27 -34.32 -33.20
C GLU A 142 -26.64 -35.65 -32.81
N ILE A 143 -25.90 -35.70 -31.70
CA ILE A 143 -25.32 -36.96 -31.18
C ILE A 143 -26.42 -37.98 -30.89
N LYS A 144 -27.55 -37.56 -30.29
CA LYS A 144 -28.68 -38.46 -30.04
C LYS A 144 -29.32 -38.97 -31.33
N LEU A 145 -29.48 -38.12 -32.33
CA LEU A 145 -30.00 -38.49 -33.65
C LEU A 145 -29.08 -39.50 -34.33
N GLN A 146 -27.78 -39.23 -34.39
CA GLN A 146 -26.78 -40.15 -34.94
C GLN A 146 -26.77 -41.48 -34.19
N GLN A 147 -26.88 -41.47 -32.85
CA GLN A 147 -26.99 -42.70 -32.06
C GLN A 147 -28.27 -43.47 -32.37
N LEU A 148 -29.40 -42.81 -32.54
CA LEU A 148 -30.67 -43.43 -32.93
C LEU A 148 -30.57 -44.09 -34.31
N GLU A 149 -29.99 -43.40 -35.29
CA GLU A 149 -29.76 -43.92 -36.63
C GLU A 149 -28.78 -45.10 -36.62
N ASN A 150 -27.64 -44.97 -35.94
CA ASN A 150 -26.68 -46.05 -35.78
C ASN A 150 -27.30 -47.27 -35.08
N ASN A 151 -28.13 -47.07 -34.06
CA ASN A 151 -28.85 -48.15 -33.38
C ASN A 151 -29.85 -48.84 -34.31
N ARG A 152 -30.56 -48.09 -35.16
CA ARG A 152 -31.47 -48.66 -36.18
C ARG A 152 -30.70 -49.50 -37.19
N ILE A 153 -29.59 -48.99 -37.73
CA ILE A 153 -28.73 -49.71 -38.68
C ILE A 153 -28.18 -50.97 -38.04
N LYS A 154 -27.63 -50.87 -36.82
CA LYS A 154 -27.11 -52.02 -36.08
C LYS A 154 -28.17 -53.07 -35.84
N LYS A 155 -29.40 -52.66 -35.49
CA LYS A 155 -30.52 -53.59 -35.30
C LYS A 155 -30.92 -54.29 -36.61
N ALA A 156 -31.05 -53.54 -37.70
CA ALA A 156 -31.36 -54.08 -39.02
C ALA A 156 -30.26 -55.05 -39.50
N TRP A 157 -28.98 -54.67 -39.33
CA TRP A 157 -27.84 -55.52 -39.62
C TRP A 157 -27.87 -56.81 -38.82
N ASN A 158 -28.11 -56.74 -37.51
CA ASN A 158 -28.19 -57.92 -36.65
C ASN A 158 -29.34 -58.85 -37.05
N THR A 159 -30.51 -58.29 -37.37
CA THR A 159 -31.64 -59.08 -37.86
C THR A 159 -31.29 -59.81 -39.16
N LEU A 160 -30.73 -59.10 -40.14
CA LEU A 160 -30.27 -59.70 -41.40
C LEU A 160 -29.21 -60.78 -41.15
N TYR A 161 -28.18 -60.47 -40.35
CA TYR A 161 -27.11 -61.39 -40.02
C TYR A 161 -27.60 -62.66 -39.31
N SER A 162 -28.63 -62.55 -38.46
CA SER A 162 -29.23 -63.72 -37.79
C SER A 162 -29.94 -64.68 -38.75
N GLN A 163 -30.59 -64.15 -39.79
CA GLN A 163 -31.41 -64.90 -40.75
C GLN A 163 -30.60 -65.55 -41.89
N GLN A 164 -29.36 -65.11 -42.13
CA GLN A 164 -28.56 -65.57 -43.26
C GLN A 164 -27.74 -66.84 -42.98
N GLY A 165 -27.33 -67.55 -44.04
CA GLY A 165 -26.49 -68.76 -43.96
C GLY A 165 -25.01 -68.48 -43.63
N LYS A 166 -24.27 -69.51 -43.18
CA LYS A 166 -22.86 -69.40 -42.74
C LYS A 166 -21.92 -68.74 -43.77
N GLY A 167 -22.13 -68.95 -45.06
CA GLY A 167 -21.31 -68.35 -46.13
C GLY A 167 -21.47 -66.84 -46.23
N ILE A 168 -22.72 -66.34 -46.19
CA ILE A 168 -23.03 -64.90 -46.27
C ILE A 168 -22.56 -64.18 -45.01
N LYS A 169 -22.67 -64.81 -43.83
CA LYS A 169 -22.15 -64.24 -42.57
C LYS A 169 -20.64 -63.95 -42.64
N ARG A 170 -19.84 -64.87 -43.20
CA ARG A 170 -18.40 -64.67 -43.38
C ARG A 170 -18.07 -63.49 -44.30
N LEU A 171 -18.86 -63.29 -45.36
CA LEU A 171 -18.70 -62.14 -46.25
C LEU A 171 -19.07 -60.83 -45.53
N MET A 172 -20.16 -60.83 -44.77
CA MET A 172 -20.59 -59.69 -43.95
C MET A 172 -19.54 -59.31 -42.89
N ASP A 173 -18.94 -60.30 -42.21
CA ASP A 173 -17.86 -60.09 -41.23
C ASP A 173 -16.60 -59.52 -41.89
N SER A 174 -16.25 -60.01 -43.08
CA SER A 174 -15.12 -59.48 -43.86
C SER A 174 -15.35 -58.02 -44.28
N ALA A 175 -16.55 -57.69 -44.76
CA ALA A 175 -16.92 -56.33 -45.12
C ALA A 175 -16.90 -55.37 -43.92
N TYR A 176 -17.42 -55.81 -42.77
CA TYR A 176 -17.40 -55.02 -41.53
C TYR A 176 -15.96 -54.74 -41.06
N ASN A 177 -15.11 -55.76 -41.02
CA ASN A 177 -13.70 -55.60 -40.62
C ASN A 177 -12.90 -54.72 -41.58
N LYS A 178 -13.22 -54.75 -42.88
CA LYS A 178 -12.61 -53.87 -43.87
C LYS A 178 -13.03 -52.41 -43.68
N SER A 179 -14.30 -52.16 -43.33
CA SER A 179 -14.83 -50.82 -43.11
C SER A 179 -14.31 -50.12 -41.84
N GLY A 180 -13.85 -50.88 -40.85
CA GLY A 180 -13.34 -50.35 -39.57
C GLY A 180 -11.85 -50.01 -39.55
N ARG A 181 -11.11 -50.24 -40.65
CA ARG A 181 -9.71 -49.78 -40.75
C ARG A 181 -9.72 -48.32 -41.25
N PRO A 182 -9.17 -47.36 -40.49
CA PRO A 182 -8.79 -46.09 -41.10
C PRO A 182 -7.73 -46.38 -42.17
N GLU A 183 -7.82 -45.70 -43.31
CA GLU A 183 -6.85 -45.81 -44.41
C GLU A 183 -5.41 -45.54 -43.93
#